data_AF-A0A4E0R1H8-F1
#
_entry.id   AF-A0A4E0R1H8-F1
#
_cell.length_a   1.000
_cell.length_b   1.000
_cell.length_c   1.000
_cell.angle_alpha   90.00
_cell.angle_beta   90.00
_cell.angle_gamma   90.00
#
_symmetry.space_group_name_H-M   'P 1'
#
loop_
_entity.id
_entity.type
_entity.pdbx_description
1 polymer ?
#
loop_
_entity_poly.entity_id
_entity_poly.type
_entity_poly.pdbx_seq_one_letter_code
_entity_poly.pdbx_strand_id
1 'polypeptide(L)'
;MRYFNTYGPVEETQHYIVSRSELLATLVTEIEQGSYFTIYAPRQMGKTTILQRLEKILLTQKTYLPLTFSFESSENAPLADF
;
A
#
# COMPACT_ATOMS: atom_id res chain seq x y z
N MET A 1 -21.59 13.35 -2.48
CA MET A 1 -21.82 12.49 -1.30
C MET A 1 -20.87 11.31 -1.41
N ARG A 2 -20.18 10.90 -0.34
CA ARG A 2 -19.23 9.76 -0.38
C ARG A 2 -19.98 8.42 -0.32
N TYR A 3 -19.38 7.33 -0.81
CA TYR A 3 -19.97 5.99 -0.78
C TYR A 3 -18.96 4.91 -0.34
N PHE A 4 -19.45 3.74 0.08
CA PHE A 4 -18.57 2.63 0.47
C PHE A 4 -18.05 1.91 -0.77
N ASN A 5 -16.74 1.71 -0.82
CA ASN A 5 -16.11 0.88 -1.85
C ASN A 5 -15.68 -0.46 -1.25
N THR A 6 -16.09 -1.55 -1.89
CA THR A 6 -15.74 -2.92 -1.49
C THR A 6 -14.74 -3.57 -2.44
N TYR A 7 -14.39 -2.91 -3.56
CA TYR A 7 -13.50 -3.46 -4.58
C TYR A 7 -12.46 -2.44 -5.07
N GLY A 8 -11.19 -2.83 -5.15
CA GLY A 8 -10.13 -1.98 -5.71
C GLY A 8 -9.62 -0.88 -4.76
N PRO A 9 -8.75 0.03 -5.26
CA PRO A 9 -8.15 1.09 -4.47
C PRO A 9 -9.18 2.14 -4.02
N VAL A 10 -8.92 2.75 -2.87
CA VAL A 10 -9.87 3.68 -2.23
C VAL A 10 -9.50 5.12 -2.55
N GLU A 11 -10.31 5.78 -3.36
CA GLU A 11 -10.23 7.22 -3.64
C GLU A 11 -10.83 8.10 -2.52
N GLU A 12 -10.09 9.06 -1.98
CA GLU A 12 -10.46 9.84 -0.80
C GLU A 12 -11.57 10.87 -1.07
N THR A 13 -11.64 11.34 -2.31
CA THR A 13 -12.67 12.29 -2.74
C THR A 13 -14.03 11.61 -2.90
N GLN A 14 -14.05 10.30 -3.20
CA GLN A 14 -15.25 9.56 -3.56
C GLN A 14 -15.74 8.62 -2.45
N HIS A 15 -14.83 8.03 -1.67
CA HIS A 15 -15.17 6.92 -0.79
C HIS A 15 -15.13 7.26 0.71
N TYR A 16 -15.90 6.51 1.49
CA TYR A 16 -15.69 6.46 2.94
C TYR A 16 -14.38 5.75 3.27
N ILE A 17 -13.60 6.35 4.17
CA ILE A 17 -12.28 5.88 4.54
C ILE A 17 -12.15 5.86 6.05
N VAL A 18 -11.69 4.74 6.58
CA VAL A 18 -11.17 4.65 7.94
C VAL A 18 -9.71 5.07 7.91
N SER A 19 -9.35 6.07 8.70
CA SER A 19 -7.97 6.51 8.83
C SER A 19 -7.10 5.39 9.41
N ARG A 20 -5.88 5.26 8.89
CA ARG A 20 -4.84 4.35 9.40
C ARG A 20 -3.54 5.10 9.64
N SER A 21 -3.64 6.37 10.06
CA SER A 21 -2.48 7.25 10.24
C SER A 21 -1.46 6.69 11.23
N GLU A 22 -1.91 6.09 12.33
CA GLU A 22 -1.01 5.48 13.33
C GLU A 22 -0.18 4.34 12.72
N LEU A 23 -0.84 3.42 12.00
CA LEU A 23 -0.14 2.35 11.29
C LEU A 23 0.86 2.89 10.27
N LEU A 24 0.47 3.90 9.48
CA LEU A 24 1.37 4.52 8.50
C LEU A 24 2.58 5.18 9.16
N ALA A 25 2.38 5.87 10.29
CA ALA A 25 3.46 6.47 11.05
C ALA A 25 4.44 5.39 11.56
N THR A 26 3.93 4.28 12.10
CA THR A 26 4.78 3.15 12.50
C THR A 26 5.59 2.60 11.33
N LEU A 27 4.97 2.40 10.16
CA LEU A 27 5.68 1.89 8.98
C LEU A 27 6.76 2.86 8.47
N VAL A 28 6.52 4.17 8.53
CA VAL A 28 7.55 5.18 8.19
C VAL A 28 8.72 5.08 9.16
N THR A 29 8.46 4.97 10.47
CA THR A 29 9.51 4.79 11.47
C THR A 29 10.36 3.54 11.21
N GLU A 30 9.74 2.41 10.85
CA GLU A 30 10.48 1.19 10.48
C GLU A 30 11.38 1.42 9.27
N ILE A 31 10.90 2.14 8.24
CA ILE A 31 11.70 2.48 7.05
C ILE A 31 12.88 3.37 7.43
N GLU A 32 12.67 4.37 8.28
CA GLU A 32 13.73 5.28 8.76
C GLU A 32 14.81 4.54 9.55
N GLN A 33 14.47 3.43 10.21
CA GLN A 33 15.42 2.56 10.90
C GLN A 33 16.13 1.56 9.97
N GLY A 34 15.73 1.48 8.69
CA GLY A 34 16.23 0.49 7.74
C GLY A 34 15.64 -0.91 7.96
N SER A 35 14.53 -1.02 8.70
CA SER A 35 13.84 -2.28 8.96
C SER A 35 12.98 -2.71 7.77
N TYR A 36 12.79 -4.02 7.65
CA TYR A 36 11.83 -4.61 6.73
C TYR A 36 10.54 -4.97 7.48
N PHE A 37 9.39 -4.82 6.83
CA PHE A 37 8.09 -5.19 7.39
C PHE A 37 7.27 -6.02 6.40
N THR A 38 6.30 -6.77 6.93
CA THR A 38 5.34 -7.55 6.14
C THR A 38 3.92 -7.12 6.47
N ILE A 39 3.07 -6.94 5.45
CA ILE A 39 1.64 -6.68 5.63
C ILE A 39 0.86 -7.95 5.34
N TYR A 40 0.49 -8.68 6.41
CA TYR A 40 -0.35 -9.86 6.30
C TYR A 40 -1.83 -9.52 6.55
N ALA A 41 -2.67 -9.73 5.54
CA ALA A 41 -4.12 -9.61 5.66
C ALA A 41 -4.86 -10.38 4.54
N PRO A 42 -6.12 -10.80 4.74
CA PRO A 42 -6.96 -11.36 3.68
C PRO A 42 -7.07 -10.48 2.41
N ARG A 43 -7.52 -11.08 1.30
CA ARG A 43 -7.84 -10.33 0.06
C ARG A 43 -8.83 -9.20 0.39
N GLN A 44 -8.70 -8.07 -0.29
CA GLN A 44 -9.58 -6.89 -0.16
C GLN A 44 -9.53 -6.12 1.19
N MET A 45 -8.57 -6.39 2.07
CA MET A 45 -8.41 -5.67 3.35
C MET A 45 -7.67 -4.31 3.25
N GLY A 46 -7.44 -3.82 2.03
CA GLY A 46 -6.79 -2.52 1.78
C GLY A 46 -5.26 -2.52 1.90
N LYS A 47 -4.60 -3.66 1.69
CA LYS A 47 -3.12 -3.76 1.69
C LYS A 47 -2.49 -2.83 0.65
N THR A 48 -2.97 -2.90 -0.59
CA THR A 48 -2.52 -2.03 -1.69
C THR A 48 -2.75 -0.56 -1.37
N THR A 49 -3.89 -0.22 -0.75
CA THR A 49 -4.18 1.15 -0.31
C THR A 49 -3.19 1.66 0.75
N ILE A 50 -2.76 0.80 1.69
CA ILE A 50 -1.73 1.16 2.68
C ILE A 50 -0.40 1.45 1.97
N LEU A 51 0.03 0.57 1.05
CA LEU A 51 1.28 0.75 0.30
C LEU A 51 1.25 2.03 -0.54
N GLN A 52 0.16 2.32 -1.26
CA GLN A 52 0.00 3.55 -2.04
C GLN A 52 0.06 4.81 -1.17
N ARG A 53 -0.50 4.77 0.05
CA ARG A 53 -0.42 5.90 0.99
C ARG A 53 0.98 6.08 1.54
N LEU A 54 1.66 4.98 1.85
CA LEU A 54 3.04 5.00 2.31
C LEU A 54 3.96 5.58 1.23
N GLU A 55 3.80 5.16 -0.03
CA GLU A 55 4.50 5.73 -1.19
C GLU A 55 4.29 7.24 -1.27
N LYS A 56 3.04 7.72 -1.19
CA LYS A 56 2.75 9.17 -1.20
C LYS A 56 3.45 9.91 -0.06
N ILE A 57 3.47 9.35 1.14
CA ILE A 57 4.16 9.95 2.30
C ILE A 57 5.67 10.03 2.02
N LEU A 58 6.29 8.94 1.56
CA LEU A 58 7.73 8.90 1.28
C LEU A 58 8.13 9.84 0.15
N LEU A 59 7.30 10.01 -0.89
CA LEU A 59 7.55 10.97 -1.97
C LEU A 59 7.59 12.43 -1.49
N THR A 60 6.95 12.76 -0.35
CA THR A 60 7.08 14.10 0.25
C THR A 60 8.45 14.31 0.90
N GLN A 61 9.18 13.24 1.19
CA GLN A 61 10.50 13.27 1.80
C GLN A 61 11.58 13.25 0.70
N LYS A 62 12.49 14.22 0.70
CA LYS A 62 13.55 14.32 -0.33
C LYS A 62 14.61 13.20 -0.27
N THR A 63 14.59 12.40 0.79
CA THR A 63 15.55 11.34 1.07
C THR A 63 15.16 10.00 0.47
N TYR A 64 13.89 9.83 0.06
CA TYR A 64 13.38 8.55 -0.41
C TYR A 64 12.87 8.65 -1.86
N LEU A 65 13.18 7.60 -2.63
CA LEU A 65 12.58 7.31 -3.92
C LEU A 65 11.86 5.97 -3.80
N PRO A 66 10.55 5.95 -3.46
CA PRO A 66 9.82 4.70 -3.36
C PRO A 66 9.64 4.07 -4.74
N LEU A 67 9.85 2.76 -4.82
CA LEU A 67 9.64 1.94 -6.01
C LEU A 67 8.64 0.84 -5.69
N THR A 68 7.54 0.82 -6.43
CA THR A 68 6.45 -0.15 -6.25
C THR A 68 6.52 -1.22 -7.33
N PHE A 69 6.61 -2.48 -6.91
CA PHE A 69 6.55 -3.64 -7.81
C PHE A 69 5.28 -4.43 -7.51
N SER A 70 4.57 -4.85 -8.57
CA SER A 70 3.44 -5.77 -8.46
C SER A 70 3.70 -7.01 -9.29
N PHE A 71 3.48 -8.16 -8.69
CA PHE A 71 3.56 -9.48 -9.33
C PHE A 71 2.17 -10.08 -9.55
N GLU A 72 1.09 -9.32 -9.34
CA GLU A 72 -0.29 -9.82 -9.51
C GLU A 72 -0.55 -10.36 -10.92
N SER A 73 0.04 -9.74 -11.95
CA SER A 73 -0.06 -10.21 -13.34
C SER A 73 0.66 -11.53 -13.60
N SER A 74 1.59 -11.91 -12.72
CA SER A 74 2.38 -13.14 -12.82
C SER A 74 1.80 -14.28 -11.98
N GLU A 75 0.65 -14.11 -11.32
CA GLU A 75 0.04 -15.12 -10.45
C GLU A 75 -0.16 -16.47 -11.14
N ASN A 76 -0.39 -16.47 -12.46
CA ASN A 76 -0.58 -17.67 -13.28
C ASN A 76 0.53 -17.85 -14.35
N ALA A 77 1.68 -17.21 -14.17
CA ALA A 77 2.79 -17.37 -15.10
C ALA A 77 3.31 -18.82 -15.05
N PRO A 78 3.50 -19.47 -16.22
CA PRO A 78 4.13 -20.78 -16.28
C PRO A 78 5.50 -20.78 -15.62
N LEU A 79 5.83 -21.85 -14.88
CA LEU A 79 7.18 -22.00 -14.30
C LEU A 79 8.27 -22.00 -15.38
N ALA A 80 7.95 -22.42 -16.61
CA ALA A 80 8.87 -22.44 -17.74
C ALA A 80 9.30 -21.03 -18.22
N ASP A 81 8.61 -19.97 -17.79
CA ASP A 81 8.91 -18.58 -18.18
C ASP A 81 9.88 -17.89 -17.19
N PHE A 82 10.38 -18.60 -16.17
CA PHE A 82 11.37 -18.15 -15.19
C PHE A 82 12.67 -18.97 -15.30
#